data_AF-A0A957TQX7-F1
#
_entry.id   AF-A0A957TQX7-F1
#
_cell.length_a   1.000
_cell.length_b   1.000
_cell.length_c   1.000
_cell.angle_alpha   90.00
_cell.angle_beta   90.00
_cell.angle_gamma   90.00
#
_symmetry.space_group_name_H-M   'P 1'
#
loop_
_entity.id
_entity.type
_entity.pdbx_description
1 polymer ?
#
loop_
_entity_poly.entity_id
_entity_poly.type
_entity_poly.pdbx_seq_one_letter_code
_entity_poly.pdbx_strand_id
1 'polypeptide(L)'
;MLYQLADPANVGFDPPRLERIKPVMQNYVDRGVFAGISTMLARRGELVHFEQVGYQNRDDKTPLTADTIYRIYSMTKPIICTAL
;
A
#
# COMPACT_ATOMS: atom_id res chain seq x y z
N MET A 1 7.26 -12.64 2.67
CA MET A 1 7.00 -13.04 1.27
C MET A 1 7.65 -12.00 0.38
N LEU A 2 8.52 -12.39 -0.56
CA LEU A 2 9.14 -11.44 -1.49
C LEU A 2 8.11 -11.11 -2.58
N TYR A 3 7.77 -9.84 -2.74
CA TYR A 3 6.90 -9.38 -3.82
C TYR A 3 7.78 -9.04 -5.02
N GLN A 4 7.54 -9.67 -6.16
CA GLN A 4 8.27 -9.36 -7.39
C GLN A 4 7.63 -8.13 -8.03
N LEU A 5 8.39 -7.03 -8.09
CA LEU A 5 7.97 -5.83 -8.80
C LEU A 5 8.39 -5.96 -10.26
N ALA A 6 7.43 -5.76 -11.16
CA ALA A 6 7.68 -5.57 -12.57
C ALA A 6 8.12 -4.13 -12.86
N ASP A 7 8.75 -3.92 -14.02
CA ASP A 7 9.05 -2.57 -14.50
C ASP A 7 7.74 -1.79 -14.72
N PRO A 8 7.52 -0.67 -14.00
CA PRO A 8 6.32 0.13 -14.18
C PRO A 8 6.10 0.62 -15.61
N ALA A 9 7.18 0.88 -16.37
CA ALA A 9 7.10 1.32 -17.75
C ALA A 9 6.43 0.28 -18.67
N ASN A 10 6.65 -1.02 -18.41
CA ASN A 10 6.07 -2.10 -19.22
C ASN A 10 4.53 -2.15 -19.16
N VAL A 11 3.95 -1.65 -18.08
CA VAL A 11 2.49 -1.57 -17.92
C VAL A 11 1.97 -0.13 -18.00
N GLY A 12 2.79 0.79 -18.51
CA GLY A 12 2.40 2.16 -18.86
C GLY A 12 2.28 3.10 -17.66
N PHE A 13 3.10 2.90 -16.62
CA PHE A 13 3.38 3.92 -15.61
C PHE A 13 4.68 4.66 -15.94
N ASP A 14 4.83 5.85 -15.36
CA ASP A 14 6.04 6.66 -15.41
C ASP A 14 6.83 6.42 -14.10
N PRO A 15 7.96 5.68 -14.11
CA PRO A 15 8.65 5.28 -12.87
C PRO A 15 9.06 6.46 -11.98
N PRO A 16 9.68 7.55 -12.50
CA PRO A 16 9.94 8.77 -11.72
C PRO A 16 8.71 9.37 -11.02
N ARG A 17 7.51 9.21 -11.57
CA ARG A 17 6.28 9.71 -10.92
C ARG A 17 5.82 8.82 -9.78
N LEU A 18 6.08 7.51 -9.84
CA LEU A 18 5.72 6.59 -8.76
C LEU A 18 6.53 6.84 -7.48
N GLU A 19 7.77 7.31 -7.60
CA GLU A 19 8.61 7.69 -6.44
C GLU A 19 7.97 8.76 -5.56
N ARG A 20 7.01 9.53 -6.08
CA ARG A 20 6.29 10.58 -5.33
C ARG A 20 5.26 10.02 -4.34
N ILE A 21 4.86 8.76 -4.47
CA ILE A 21 3.80 8.17 -3.63
C ILE A 21 4.27 8.11 -2.17
N LYS A 22 5.40 7.47 -1.91
CA LYS A 22 5.93 7.30 -0.55
C LYS A 22 6.11 8.59 0.23
N PRO A 23 6.77 9.66 -0.27
CA PRO A 23 6.92 10.89 0.49
C PRO A 23 5.58 11.56 0.80
N VAL A 24 4.59 11.46 -0.10
CA VAL A 24 3.23 11.96 0.16
C VAL A 24 2.55 11.14 1.26
N MET A 25 2.63 9.81 1.23
CA MET A 25 2.06 8.96 2.29
C MET A 25 2.77 9.17 3.62
N GLN A 26 4.09 9.29 3.62
CA GLN A 26 4.88 9.62 4.81
C GLN A 26 4.45 10.96 5.39
N ASN A 27 4.21 11.98 4.57
CA ASN A 27 3.72 13.28 5.06
C ASN A 27 2.39 13.17 5.82
N TYR A 28 1.47 12.29 5.40
CA TYR A 28 0.24 12.06 6.14
C TYR A 28 0.48 11.40 7.51
N VAL A 29 1.44 10.47 7.58
CA VAL A 29 1.87 9.84 8.84
C VAL A 29 2.54 10.86 9.76
N ASP A 30 3.45 11.68 9.23
CA ASP A 30 4.18 12.70 9.98
C ASP A 30 3.24 13.76 10.57
N ARG A 31 2.18 14.11 9.83
CA ARG A 31 1.11 15.01 10.28
C ARG A 31 0.14 14.37 11.29
N GLY A 32 0.30 13.09 11.59
CA GLY A 32 -0.55 12.35 12.51
C GLY A 32 -1.96 12.05 11.99
N VAL A 33 -2.18 12.16 10.67
CA VAL A 33 -3.48 11.88 10.05
C VAL A 33 -3.77 10.38 10.05
N PHE A 34 -2.73 9.57 9.81
CA PHE A 34 -2.80 8.10 9.90
C PHE A 34 -1.63 7.58 10.74
N ALA A 35 -1.82 6.45 11.43
CA ALA A 35 -0.73 5.78 12.14
C ALA A 35 0.27 5.13 11.17
N GLY A 36 -0.23 4.54 10.09
CA GLY A 36 0.54 3.94 9.02
C GLY A 36 -0.30 3.77 7.76
N ILE A 37 0.35 3.66 6.61
CA ILE A 37 -0.27 3.53 5.30
C ILE A 37 0.48 2.47 4.50
N SER A 38 -0.26 1.54 3.90
CA SER A 38 0.24 0.60 2.89
C SER A 38 -0.34 0.98 1.52
N THR A 39 0.51 1.10 0.50
CA THR A 39 0.08 1.43 -0.87
C THR A 39 0.55 0.35 -1.83
N MET A 40 -0.36 -0.16 -2.65
CA MET A 40 -0.10 -1.21 -3.65
C MET A 40 -0.71 -0.81 -4.99
N LEU A 41 0.10 -0.82 -6.06
CA LEU A 41 -0.38 -0.59 -7.43
C LEU A 41 -0.09 -1.83 -8.28
N ALA A 42 -1.13 -2.35 -8.92
CA ALA A 42 -1.04 -3.42 -9.89
C ALA A 42 -1.78 -3.03 -11.18
N ARG A 43 -1.22 -3.38 -12.34
CA ARG A 43 -1.83 -3.12 -13.64
C ARG A 43 -1.47 -4.24 -14.61
N ARG A 44 -2.46 -4.71 -15.37
CA ARG A 44 -2.31 -5.83 -16.33
C ARG A 44 -1.72 -7.11 -15.70
N GLY A 45 -2.11 -7.40 -14.44
CA GLY A 45 -1.64 -8.57 -13.71
C GLY A 45 -0.27 -8.40 -13.04
N GLU A 46 0.44 -7.31 -13.30
CA GLU A 46 1.77 -7.05 -12.75
C GLU A 46 1.71 -6.09 -11.56
N LEU A 47 2.47 -6.38 -10.51
CA LEU A 47 2.69 -5.49 -9.36
C LEU A 47 3.86 -4.55 -9.67
N VAL A 48 3.68 -3.24 -9.48
CA VAL A 48 4.69 -2.23 -9.89
C VAL A 48 5.10 -1.27 -8.78
N HIS A 49 4.33 -1.23 -7.69
CA HIS A 49 4.66 -0.47 -6.51
C HIS A 49 4.02 -1.15 -5.32
N PHE A 50 4.80 -1.37 -4.25
CA PHE A 50 4.28 -1.84 -2.99
C PHE A 50 5.16 -1.35 -1.84
N GLU A 51 4.64 -0.42 -1.05
CA GLU A 51 5.39 0.20 0.03
C GLU A 51 4.52 0.48 1.26
N GLN A 52 5.18 0.50 2.43
CA GLN A 52 4.58 0.80 3.73
C GLN A 52 5.30 1.98 4.37
N VAL A 53 4.54 2.83 5.07
CA VAL A 53 5.05 3.93 5.90
C VAL A 53 4.34 3.95 7.25
N GLY A 54 5.05 4.38 8.29
CA GLY A 54 4.51 4.50 9.64
C GLY A 54 4.41 3.18 10.41
N TYR A 55 3.37 3.09 11.23
CA TYR A 55 3.24 2.07 12.27
C TYR A 55 1.92 1.30 12.16
N GLN A 56 2.00 -0.01 12.42
CA GLN A 56 0.82 -0.84 12.67
C GLN A 56 0.14 -0.44 13.99
N ASN A 57 0.95 -0.12 15.01
CA ASN A 57 0.49 0.43 16.28
C ASN A 57 1.37 1.61 16.66
N ARG A 58 0.76 2.78 16.82
CA ARG A 58 1.46 4.03 17.13
C ARG A 58 2.01 4.06 18.56
N ASP A 59 1.30 3.46 19.51
CA ASP A 59 1.59 3.61 20.94
C ASP A 59 2.87 2.84 21.32
N ASP A 60 3.01 1.61 20.81
CA ASP A 60 4.21 0.78 21.00
C ASP A 60 5.23 0.93 19.85
N LYS A 61 4.92 1.76 18.84
CA LYS A 61 5.73 2.01 17.64
C LYS A 61 6.05 0.74 16.84
N THR A 62 5.15 -0.25 16.84
CA THR A 62 5.28 -1.42 15.98
C THR A 62 5.27 -1.00 14.51
N PRO A 63 6.34 -1.25 13.73
CA PRO A 63 6.41 -0.84 12.33
C PRO A 63 5.28 -1.46 11.50
N LEU A 64 4.81 -0.72 10.51
CA LEU A 64 3.90 -1.27 9.52
C LEU A 64 4.67 -2.15 8.53
N THR A 65 4.21 -3.38 8.32
CA THR A 65 4.83 -4.33 7.40
C THR A 65 3.85 -4.72 6.28
N ALA A 66 4.38 -5.35 5.23
CA ALA A 66 3.58 -5.78 4.08
C ALA A 66 2.51 -6.83 4.41
N ASP A 67 2.70 -7.57 5.51
CA ASP A 67 1.83 -8.62 6.03
C ASP A 67 0.93 -8.16 7.19
N THR A 68 0.97 -6.87 7.57
CA THR A 68 0.07 -6.32 8.59
C THR A 68 -1.40 -6.56 8.19
N ILE A 69 -2.18 -7.11 9.13
CA ILE A 69 -3.61 -7.38 8.95
C ILE A 69 -4.43 -6.13 9.31
N TYR A 70 -5.32 -5.74 8.40
CA TYR A 70 -6.23 -4.62 8.58
C TYR A 70 -7.67 -5.09 8.81
N ARG A 71 -8.42 -4.34 9.62
CA ARG A 71 -9.89 -4.40 9.60
C ARG A 71 -10.37 -3.56 8.41
N ILE A 72 -10.81 -4.23 7.34
CA ILE A 72 -11.18 -3.56 6.07
C ILE A 72 -12.64 -3.10 6.01
N TYR A 73 -13.44 -3.36 7.06
CA TYR A 73 -14.85 -2.96 7.18
C TYR A 73 -15.67 -3.23 5.91
N SER A 74 -16.33 -2.21 5.36
CA SER A 74 -17.18 -2.33 4.17
C SER A 74 -16.46 -2.78 2.90
N MET A 75 -15.12 -2.80 2.87
CA MET A 75 -14.37 -3.40 1.77
C MET A 75 -14.53 -4.93 1.70
N THR A 76 -15.19 -5.57 2.67
CA THR A 76 -15.63 -6.97 2.56
C THR A 76 -16.77 -7.15 1.55
N LYS A 77 -17.57 -6.12 1.26
CA LYS A 77 -18.75 -6.25 0.38
C LYS A 77 -18.39 -6.72 -1.03
N PRO A 78 -17.39 -6.12 -1.73
CA PRO A 78 -16.98 -6.63 -3.04
C PRO A 78 -16.50 -8.08 -3.01
N ILE A 79 -15.85 -8.53 -1.93
CA ILE A 79 -15.40 -9.92 -1.78
C ILE A 79 -16.59 -10.88 -1.81
N ILE A 80 -17.65 -10.55 -1.06
CA ILE A 80 -18.88 -11.36 -1.04
C ILE A 80 -19.58 -11.32 -2.41
N CYS A 81 -19.63 -10.15 -3.07
CA CYS A 81 -20.21 -10.05 -4.41
C CYS A 81 -19.49 -10.91 -5.46
N THR A 82 -18.16 -11.05 -5.37
CA THR A 82 -17.38 -11.89 -6.30
C THR A 82 -17.42 -13.38 -5.98
N ALA A 83 -17.88 -13.78 -4.79
CA ALA A 83 -17.97 -15.18 -4.37
C ALA A 83 -19.29 -15.86 -4.80
N LEU A 84 -20.26 -15.07 -5.28
CA LEU A 84 -21.54 -15.52 -5.84
C LEU A 84 -21.40 -15.77 -7.34
#